data_AF-A0A1I1XCR6-F1
#
_entry.id   AF-A0A1I1XCR6-F1
#
_cell.length_a   1.000
_cell.length_b   1.000
_cell.length_c   1.000
_cell.angle_alpha   90.00
_cell.angle_beta   90.00
_cell.angle_gamma   90.00
#
_symmetry.space_group_name_H-M   'P 1'
#
loop_
_entity.id
_entity.type
_entity.pdbx_description
1 polymer ?
#
loop_
_entity_poly.entity_id
_entity_poly.type
_entity_poly.pdbx_seq_one_letter_code
_entity_poly.pdbx_strand_id
1 'polypeptide(L)'
;MKEAMRAEKVPEGDFDDLLWIMAQESSGVVGTRNPKSTARGLFQLLQAQYGLNPNGERSFGNAVEECQGGIRYIYGRYHSAKRARIFWEKHHWY
;
A
#
# COMPACT_ATOMS: atom_id res chain seq x y z
N MET A 1 -6.81 -0.09 7.30
CA MET A 1 -6.77 -1.36 6.52
C MET A 1 -8.16 -1.92 6.20
N LYS A 2 -8.88 -2.56 7.16
CA LYS A 2 -10.16 -3.24 6.85
C LYS A 2 -11.20 -2.35 6.16
N GLU A 3 -11.27 -1.08 6.55
CA GLU A 3 -12.14 -0.10 5.90
C GLU A 3 -11.76 0.14 4.43
N ALA A 4 -10.47 0.34 4.14
CA ALA A 4 -9.97 0.48 2.78
C ALA A 4 -10.22 -0.78 1.95
N MET A 5 -10.01 -1.98 2.51
CA MET A 5 -10.33 -3.24 1.82
C MET A 5 -11.80 -3.33 1.43
N ARG A 6 -12.72 -2.93 2.32
CA ARG A 6 -14.15 -2.86 1.99
C ARG A 6 -14.44 -1.86 0.87
N ALA A 7 -13.84 -0.68 0.92
CA ALA A 7 -13.99 0.34 -0.12
C ALA A 7 -13.48 -0.13 -1.49
N GLU A 8 -12.36 -0.85 -1.52
CA GLU A 8 -11.74 -1.40 -2.73
C GLU A 8 -12.29 -2.79 -3.13
N LYS A 9 -13.28 -3.32 -2.38
CA LYS A 9 -13.89 -4.64 -2.62
C LYS A 9 -12.89 -5.81 -2.64
N VAL A 10 -11.87 -5.72 -1.80
CA VAL A 10 -10.83 -6.74 -1.63
C VAL A 10 -11.31 -7.87 -0.70
N PRO A 11 -11.06 -9.14 -1.03
CA PRO A 11 -11.38 -10.28 -0.15
C PRO A 11 -10.72 -10.16 1.23
N GLU A 12 -11.44 -10.56 2.28
CA GLU A 12 -10.90 -10.52 3.65
C GLU A 12 -9.68 -11.43 3.84
N GLY A 13 -9.55 -12.50 3.02
CA GLY A 13 -8.41 -13.40 3.04
C GLY A 13 -7.07 -12.74 2.68
N ASP A 14 -7.09 -11.57 2.04
CA ASP A 14 -5.87 -10.81 1.71
C ASP A 14 -5.41 -9.90 2.86
N PHE A 15 -6.16 -9.83 3.98
CA PHE A 15 -5.87 -8.92 5.09
C PHE A 15 -4.47 -9.12 5.67
N ASP A 16 -4.07 -10.36 5.95
CA ASP A 16 -2.79 -10.65 6.59
C ASP A 16 -1.60 -10.33 5.68
N ASP A 17 -1.71 -10.62 4.39
CA ASP A 17 -0.65 -10.31 3.42
C ASP A 17 -0.53 -8.80 3.19
N LEU A 18 -1.64 -8.06 3.12
CA LEU A 18 -1.62 -6.60 3.04
C LEU A 18 -1.02 -5.96 4.30
N LEU A 19 -1.37 -6.48 5.48
CA LEU A 19 -0.83 -6.00 6.75
C LEU A 19 0.68 -6.30 6.85
N TRP A 20 1.10 -7.47 6.39
CA TRP A 20 2.50 -7.86 6.36
C TRP A 20 3.32 -6.93 5.46
N ILE A 21 2.85 -6.64 4.24
CA ILE A 21 3.53 -5.70 3.32
C ILE A 21 3.61 -4.31 3.94
N MET A 22 2.51 -3.80 4.49
CA MET A 22 2.49 -2.50 5.18
C MET A 22 3.54 -2.43 6.30
N ALA A 23 3.69 -3.50 7.08
CA ALA A 23 4.68 -3.56 8.15
C ALA A 23 6.12 -3.47 7.61
N GLN A 24 6.42 -4.12 6.48
CA GLN A 24 7.74 -4.02 5.84
C GLN A 24 8.03 -2.62 5.32
N GLU A 25 7.03 -1.97 4.74
CA GLU A 25 7.20 -0.69 4.05
C GLU A 25 7.25 0.50 5.00
N SER A 26 6.43 0.51 6.04
CA SER A 26 6.27 1.68 6.91
C SER A 26 6.19 1.35 8.40
N SER A 27 6.30 0.08 8.79
CA SER A 27 5.97 -0.38 10.15
C SER A 27 4.55 0.02 10.60
N GLY A 28 3.65 0.28 9.64
CA GLY A 28 2.29 0.75 9.91
C GLY A 28 2.17 2.23 10.28
N VAL A 29 3.23 3.03 10.09
CA VAL A 29 3.22 4.46 10.38
C VAL A 29 2.65 5.25 9.20
N VAL A 30 1.52 5.91 9.43
CA VAL A 30 0.81 6.73 8.43
C VAL A 30 1.67 7.91 8.01
N GLY A 31 1.66 8.24 6.71
CA GLY A 31 2.38 9.41 6.20
C GLY A 31 3.90 9.28 6.20
N THR A 32 4.45 8.10 6.47
CA THR A 32 5.90 7.83 6.47
C THR A 32 6.52 8.31 5.18
N ARG A 33 7.62 9.05 5.28
CA ARG A 33 8.34 9.59 4.11
C ARG A 33 9.76 9.06 4.08
N ASN A 34 10.15 8.50 2.94
CA ASN A 34 11.53 8.11 2.73
C ASN A 34 12.39 9.36 2.45
N PRO A 35 13.51 9.58 3.14
CA PRO A 35 14.37 10.74 2.91
C PRO A 35 15.20 10.66 1.62
N LYS A 36 15.33 9.47 1.03
CA LYS A 36 16.20 9.20 -0.13
C LYS A 36 15.45 8.99 -1.44
N SER A 37 14.11 8.93 -1.40
CA SER A 37 13.27 8.69 -2.58
C SER A 37 11.94 9.43 -2.47
N THR A 38 11.09 9.29 -3.48
CA THR A 38 9.70 9.77 -3.44
C THR A 38 8.75 8.78 -2.79
N ALA A 39 9.25 7.72 -2.15
CA ALA A 39 8.40 6.74 -1.49
C ALA A 39 7.69 7.36 -0.26
N ARG A 40 6.36 7.19 -0.18
CA ARG A 40 5.55 7.79 0.88
C ARG A 40 4.34 6.94 1.29
N GLY A 41 3.93 7.10 2.54
CA GLY A 41 2.74 6.52 3.15
C GLY A 41 2.91 5.07 3.59
N LEU A 42 1.81 4.46 4.03
CA LEU A 42 1.76 3.11 4.59
C LEU A 42 2.33 2.02 3.67
N PHE A 43 2.28 2.24 2.37
CA PHE A 43 2.69 1.31 1.32
C PHE A 43 3.87 1.84 0.50
N GLN A 44 4.49 2.96 0.92
CA GLN A 44 5.70 3.53 0.28
C GLN A 44 5.57 3.72 -1.24
N LEU A 45 4.40 4.18 -1.70
CA LEU A 45 4.17 4.50 -3.12
C LEU A 45 5.15 5.56 -3.58
N LEU A 46 5.67 5.43 -4.81
CA LEU A 46 6.45 6.44 -5.50
C LEU A 46 5.56 7.54 -6.08
N GLN A 47 6.14 8.70 -6.38
CA GLN A 47 5.40 9.86 -6.90
C GLN A 47 4.49 9.55 -8.09
N ALA A 48 4.94 8.71 -9.02
CA ALA A 48 4.15 8.30 -10.20
C ALA A 48 2.87 7.53 -9.83
N GLN A 49 2.81 6.95 -8.63
CA GLN A 49 1.71 6.14 -8.13
C GLN A 49 0.81 6.91 -7.17
N TYR A 50 1.14 8.16 -6.82
CA TYR A 50 0.35 8.94 -5.86
C TYR A 50 -1.11 9.11 -6.31
N GLY A 51 -1.36 9.17 -7.63
CA GLY A 51 -2.71 9.25 -8.20
C GLY A 51 -3.58 8.01 -7.92
N LEU A 52 -3.00 6.91 -7.42
CA LEU A 52 -3.76 5.76 -6.95
C LEU A 52 -4.46 6.03 -5.62
N ASN A 53 -3.96 6.95 -4.80
CA ASN A 53 -4.70 7.39 -3.62
C ASN A 53 -5.95 8.20 -4.06
N PRO A 54 -7.08 8.10 -3.35
CA PRO A 54 -8.31 8.84 -3.66
C PRO A 54 -8.14 10.34 -3.94
N ASN A 55 -7.28 11.03 -3.19
CA ASN A 55 -7.02 12.47 -3.33
C ASN A 55 -5.59 12.78 -3.79
N GLY A 56 -4.92 11.82 -4.44
CA GLY A 56 -3.54 11.98 -4.88
C GLY A 56 -2.58 12.19 -3.70
N GLU A 57 -1.66 13.14 -3.84
CA GLU A 57 -0.69 13.49 -2.79
C GLU A 57 -1.35 14.01 -1.50
N ARG A 58 -2.55 14.61 -1.57
CA ARG A 58 -3.25 15.11 -0.37
C ARG A 58 -3.72 14.00 0.56
N SER A 59 -3.73 12.77 0.09
CA SER A 59 -4.16 11.59 0.85
C SER A 59 -3.15 11.18 1.92
N PHE A 60 -1.88 11.60 1.80
CA PHE A 60 -0.86 11.24 2.77
C PHE A 60 -1.10 11.93 4.12
N GLY A 61 -1.16 11.14 5.18
CA GLY A 61 -1.68 11.53 6.50
C GLY A 61 -3.06 10.94 6.81
N ASN A 62 -3.77 10.42 5.81
CA ASN A 62 -5.02 9.68 5.98
C ASN A 62 -4.78 8.18 5.81
N ALA A 63 -4.89 7.43 6.90
CA ALA A 63 -4.61 6.00 6.94
C ALA A 63 -5.47 5.17 5.97
N VAL A 64 -6.75 5.54 5.78
CA VAL A 64 -7.67 4.81 4.91
C VAL A 64 -7.28 5.04 3.46
N GLU A 65 -7.07 6.30 3.08
CA GLU A 65 -6.75 6.65 1.69
C GLU A 65 -5.37 6.13 1.26
N GLU A 66 -4.37 6.16 2.14
CA GLU A 66 -3.07 5.53 1.89
C GLU A 66 -3.18 4.01 1.71
N CYS A 67 -4.04 3.35 2.50
CA CYS A 67 -4.32 1.93 2.28
C CYS A 67 -5.00 1.69 0.93
N GLN A 68 -5.93 2.55 0.51
CA GLN A 68 -6.60 2.42 -0.79
C GLN A 68 -5.59 2.53 -1.94
N GLY A 69 -4.67 3.50 -1.90
CA GLY A 69 -3.62 3.60 -2.92
C GLY A 69 -2.71 2.37 -2.96
N GLY A 70 -2.27 1.89 -1.79
CA GLY A 70 -1.47 0.66 -1.69
C GLY A 70 -2.18 -0.57 -2.24
N ILE A 71 -3.45 -0.75 -1.87
CA ILE A 71 -4.31 -1.83 -2.40
C ILE A 71 -4.43 -1.75 -3.92
N ARG A 72 -4.76 -0.56 -4.47
CA ARG A 72 -4.89 -0.36 -5.91
C ARG A 72 -3.58 -0.66 -6.66
N TYR A 73 -2.45 -0.27 -6.08
CA TYR A 73 -1.14 -0.59 -6.64
C TYR A 73 -0.88 -2.11 -6.66
N ILE A 74 -1.08 -2.77 -5.51
CA ILE A 74 -0.91 -4.21 -5.36
C ILE A 74 -1.79 -4.97 -6.35
N TYR A 75 -3.07 -4.65 -6.43
CA TYR A 75 -4.00 -5.35 -7.32
C TYR A 75 -3.77 -5.00 -8.80
N GLY A 76 -3.37 -3.78 -9.12
CA GLY A 76 -3.04 -3.38 -10.49
C GLY A 76 -1.80 -4.09 -11.03
N ARG A 77 -0.80 -4.35 -10.18
CA ARG A 77 0.50 -4.94 -10.57
C ARG A 77 0.59 -6.45 -10.35
N TYR A 78 0.07 -6.94 -9.24
CA TYR A 78 0.23 -8.33 -8.77
C TYR A 78 -1.06 -9.14 -8.82
N HIS A 79 -2.22 -8.49 -8.97
CA HIS A 79 -3.56 -9.08 -8.97
C HIS A 79 -4.01 -9.72 -7.63
N SER A 80 -3.13 -9.86 -6.63
CA SER A 80 -3.48 -10.23 -5.26
C SER A 80 -2.39 -9.84 -4.27
N ALA A 81 -2.75 -9.69 -2.99
CA ALA A 81 -1.80 -9.40 -1.92
C ALA A 81 -0.80 -10.54 -1.71
N LYS A 82 -1.26 -11.79 -1.80
CA LYS A 82 -0.39 -12.97 -1.74
C LYS A 82 0.73 -12.94 -2.77
N ARG A 83 0.42 -12.56 -4.02
CA ARG A 83 1.43 -12.47 -5.09
C ARG A 83 2.41 -11.33 -4.84
N ALA A 84 1.94 -10.19 -4.36
CA ALA A 84 2.79 -9.07 -3.98
C ALA A 84 3.74 -9.46 -2.84
N ARG A 85 3.25 -10.16 -1.81
CA ARG A 85 4.07 -10.65 -0.71
C ARG A 85 5.16 -11.61 -1.18
N ILE A 86 4.82 -12.62 -1.97
CA ILE A 86 5.80 -13.59 -2.52
C ILE A 86 6.87 -12.86 -3.34
N PHE A 87 6.46 -11.85 -4.13
CA PHE A 87 7.41 -11.02 -4.88
C PHE A 87 8.33 -10.24 -3.95
N TRP A 88 7.76 -9.60 -2.93
CA TRP A 88 8.52 -8.83 -1.94
C TRP A 88 9.52 -9.72 -1.18
N GLU A 89 9.12 -10.90 -0.73
CA GLU A 89 10.01 -11.84 -0.01
C GLU A 89 11.25 -12.21 -0.84
N LYS A 90 11.15 -12.19 -2.17
CA LYS A 90 12.25 -12.48 -3.09
C LYS A 90 13.09 -11.25 -3.45
N HIS A 91 12.47 -10.08 -3.54
CA HIS A 91 13.09 -8.90 -4.14
C HIS A 91 13.33 -7.75 -3.16
N HIS A 92 12.69 -7.77 -2.00
CA HIS A 92 12.67 -6.71 -0.98
C HIS A 92 12.11 -5.37 -1.50
N TRP A 93 11.22 -5.45 -2.48
CA TRP A 93 10.39 -4.37 -3.01
C TRP A 93 9.16 -4.96 -3.70
N TYR A 94 8.19 -4.12 -4.04
CA TYR A 94 7.01 -4.49 -4.83
C TYR A 94 6.50 -3.30 -5.65
#